data_AF-A0A4R7DLQ0-F1
#
_entry.id   AF-A0A4R7DLQ0-F1
#
_cell.length_a   1.000
_cell.length_b   1.000
_cell.length_c   1.000
_cell.angle_alpha   90.00
_cell.angle_beta   90.00
_cell.angle_gamma   90.00
#
_symmetry.space_group_name_H-M   'P 1'
#
loop_
_entity.id
_entity.type
_entity.pdbx_description
1 polymer ?
#
loop_
_entity_poly.entity_id
_entity_poly.type
_entity_poly.pdbx_seq_one_letter_code
_entity_poly.pdbx_strand_id
1 'polypeptide(L)'
;MKFIWHTLKSGAMCFLFTPALMTLLVVLVFQEKVTDDTKFYPWVTIILNMRYSADSFFLMLFISVLFSFFVAMVLKTQEIPRHEKIRLALFFNLIASFLPKLFLFWAGTLVAWSFGSRLLDSIPPVPGQIAAIPLFIFLAVACRFGTLKLKHYLIKG
;
A
#
# COMPACT_ATOMS: atom_id res chain seq x y z
N MET A 1 3.18 15.83 14.45
CA MET A 1 4.38 15.00 14.15
C MET A 1 4.29 13.55 14.65
N LYS A 2 3.97 13.27 15.93
CA LYS A 2 3.91 11.88 16.46
C LYS A 2 3.05 10.91 15.62
N PHE A 3 1.93 11.39 15.07
CA PHE A 3 1.04 10.61 14.21
C PHE A 3 1.68 10.17 12.87
N ILE A 4 2.33 11.11 12.18
CA ILE A 4 3.03 10.87 10.90
C ILE A 4 4.12 9.83 11.15
N TRP A 5 4.93 10.04 12.19
CA TRP A 5 6.00 9.12 12.57
C TRP A 5 5.49 7.70 12.85
N HIS A 6 4.41 7.56 13.60
CA HIS A 6 3.80 6.25 13.88
C HIS A 6 3.25 5.58 12.60
N THR A 7 2.74 6.38 11.66
CA THR A 7 2.25 5.88 10.37
C THR A 7 3.37 5.31 9.53
N LEU A 8 4.45 6.07 9.39
CA LEU A 8 5.63 5.67 8.64
C LEU A 8 6.30 4.47 9.30
N LYS A 9 6.52 4.49 10.62
CA LYS A 9 7.13 3.36 11.35
C LYS A 9 6.32 2.07 11.18
N SER A 10 5.00 2.15 11.28
CA SER A 10 4.13 0.97 11.13
C SER A 10 4.09 0.41 9.71
N GLY A 11 4.39 1.22 8.70
CA GLY A 11 4.45 0.80 7.29
C GLY A 11 5.86 0.70 6.73
N ALA A 12 6.90 0.90 7.55
CA ALA A 12 8.29 0.93 7.11
C ALA A 12 8.72 -0.39 6.47
N MET A 13 8.31 -1.52 7.04
CA MET A 13 8.55 -2.83 6.43
C MET A 13 7.90 -2.94 5.05
N CYS A 14 6.67 -2.47 4.88
CA CYS A 14 5.98 -2.50 3.58
C CYS A 14 6.65 -1.58 2.56
N PHE A 15 7.17 -0.43 2.99
CA PHE A 15 7.91 0.51 2.14
C PHE A 15 9.29 -0.01 1.74
N LEU A 16 10.04 -0.61 2.68
CA LEU A 16 11.43 -1.02 2.46
C LEU A 16 11.58 -2.40 1.82
N PHE A 17 10.54 -3.24 1.88
CA PHE A 17 10.61 -4.61 1.36
C PHE A 17 11.01 -4.66 -0.12
N THR A 18 10.31 -3.92 -0.99
CA THR A 18 10.57 -3.93 -2.43
C THR A 18 11.90 -3.27 -2.80
N PRO A 19 12.29 -2.11 -2.23
CA PRO A 19 13.64 -1.57 -2.40
C PRO A 19 14.74 -2.52 -1.97
N ALA A 20 14.60 -3.20 -0.82
CA ALA A 20 15.61 -4.15 -0.35
C ALA A 20 15.78 -5.34 -1.31
N LEU A 21 14.67 -5.87 -1.82
CA LEU A 21 14.70 -6.93 -2.85
C LEU A 21 15.35 -6.45 -4.14
N MET A 22 15.04 -5.23 -4.59
CA MET A 22 15.66 -4.67 -5.80
C MET A 22 17.16 -4.46 -5.60
N THR A 23 17.60 -3.94 -4.46
CA THR A 23 19.03 -3.80 -4.16
C THR A 23 19.74 -5.15 -4.16
N LEU A 24 19.13 -6.19 -3.58
CA LEU A 24 19.66 -7.55 -3.62
C LEU A 24 19.78 -8.05 -5.07
N LEU A 25 18.75 -7.85 -5.89
CA LEU A 25 18.75 -8.23 -7.30
C LEU A 25 19.86 -7.51 -8.07
N VAL A 26 20.01 -6.20 -7.88
CA VAL A 26 21.09 -5.41 -8.49
C VAL A 26 22.46 -5.99 -8.12
N VAL A 27 22.72 -6.26 -6.84
CA VAL A 27 23.99 -6.86 -6.39
C VAL A 27 24.24 -8.22 -7.04
N LEU A 28 23.22 -9.06 -7.16
CA LEU A 28 23.34 -10.39 -7.76
C LEU A 28 23.59 -10.32 -9.28
N VAL A 29 22.98 -9.36 -9.98
CA VAL A 29 23.22 -9.10 -11.40
C VAL A 29 24.66 -8.62 -11.63
N PHE A 30 25.15 -7.68 -10.82
CA PHE A 30 26.55 -7.22 -10.89
C PHE A 30 27.58 -8.31 -10.56
N GLN A 31 27.18 -9.37 -9.84
CA GLN A 31 28.01 -10.54 -9.57
C GLN A 31 27.93 -11.61 -10.68
N GLU A 32 27.22 -11.35 -11.78
CA GLU A 32 26.95 -12.31 -12.88
C GLU A 32 26.27 -13.62 -12.41
N LYS A 33 25.67 -13.62 -11.22
CA LYS A 33 24.97 -14.79 -10.64
C LYS A 33 23.54 -14.94 -11.16
N VAL A 34 23.05 -13.93 -11.88
CA VAL A 34 21.68 -13.86 -12.40
C VAL A 34 21.77 -13.59 -13.89
N THR A 35 21.49 -14.63 -14.68
CA THR A 35 21.29 -14.57 -16.13
C THR A 35 19.79 -14.50 -16.46
N ASP A 36 19.44 -14.02 -17.66
CA ASP A 36 18.05 -13.92 -18.16
C ASP A 36 17.27 -15.26 -18.15
N ASP A 37 17.98 -16.37 -17.96
CA ASP A 37 17.43 -17.72 -17.81
C ASP A 37 16.88 -18.04 -16.41
N THR A 38 17.09 -17.16 -15.42
CA THR A 38 16.52 -17.28 -14.07
C THR A 38 15.05 -16.85 -14.04
N LYS A 39 14.26 -17.38 -14.97
CA LYS A 39 12.80 -17.19 -14.98
C LYS A 39 12.22 -17.86 -13.75
N PHE A 40 11.61 -17.06 -12.88
CA PHE A 40 10.83 -17.57 -11.76
C PHE A 40 9.76 -18.56 -12.26
N TYR A 41 9.55 -19.64 -11.51
CA TYR A 41 8.50 -20.61 -11.81
C TYR A 41 7.14 -19.91 -12.01
N PRO A 42 6.29 -20.37 -12.95
CA PRO A 42 5.05 -19.68 -13.34
C PRO A 42 4.11 -19.31 -12.19
N TRP A 43 4.04 -20.15 -11.15
CA TRP A 43 3.20 -19.87 -9.99
C TRP A 43 3.74 -18.72 -9.11
N VAL A 44 5.06 -18.55 -9.05
CA VAL A 44 5.71 -17.43 -8.33
C VAL A 44 5.45 -16.11 -9.07
N THR A 45 5.56 -16.13 -10.40
CA THR A 45 5.25 -14.96 -11.24
C THR A 45 3.77 -14.59 -11.17
N ILE A 46 2.84 -15.55 -11.10
CA ILE A 46 1.41 -15.26 -10.89
C ILE A 46 1.18 -14.53 -9.55
N ILE A 47 1.76 -15.02 -8.46
CA ILE A 47 1.59 -14.41 -7.12
C ILE A 47 2.21 -13.01 -7.08
N LEU A 48 3.40 -12.84 -7.67
CA LEU A 48 4.05 -11.53 -7.78
C LEU A 48 3.23 -10.58 -8.66
N ASN A 49 2.74 -11.04 -9.81
CA ASN A 49 1.92 -10.22 -10.70
C ASN A 49 0.60 -9.80 -10.03
N MET A 50 -0.03 -10.65 -9.22
CA MET A 50 -1.20 -10.23 -8.43
C MET A 50 -0.86 -9.13 -7.41
N ARG A 51 0.33 -9.19 -6.80
CA ARG A 51 0.78 -8.21 -5.80
C ARG A 51 1.21 -6.88 -6.43
N TYR A 52 1.85 -6.93 -7.60
CA TYR A 52 2.43 -5.79 -8.32
C TYR A 52 1.56 -5.30 -9.49
N SER A 53 0.37 -5.86 -9.69
CA SER A 53 -0.59 -5.38 -10.71
C SER A 53 -1.24 -4.07 -10.26
N ALA A 54 -1.11 -3.05 -11.11
CA ALA A 54 -1.79 -1.77 -10.93
C ALA A 54 -3.32 -1.94 -10.92
N ASP A 55 -3.86 -2.82 -11.77
CA ASP A 55 -5.29 -3.11 -11.82
C ASP A 55 -5.79 -3.70 -10.50
N SER A 56 -5.01 -4.61 -9.91
CA SER A 56 -5.33 -5.21 -8.60
C SER A 56 -5.27 -4.17 -7.49
N PHE A 57 -4.31 -3.24 -7.54
CA PHE A 57 -4.25 -2.10 -6.61
C PHE A 57 -5.47 -1.19 -6.73
N PHE A 58 -5.83 -0.77 -7.95
CA PHE A 58 -6.99 0.08 -8.19
C PHE A 58 -8.29 -0.62 -7.78
N LEU A 59 -8.42 -1.91 -8.05
CA LEU A 59 -9.56 -2.73 -7.62
C LEU A 59 -9.65 -2.80 -6.09
N MET A 60 -8.55 -3.07 -5.38
CA MET A 60 -8.54 -3.08 -3.92
C MET A 60 -8.91 -1.71 -3.33
N LEU A 61 -8.41 -0.63 -3.94
CA LEU A 61 -8.71 0.74 -3.52
C LEU A 61 -10.20 1.05 -3.75
N PHE A 62 -10.73 0.71 -4.93
CA PHE A 62 -12.13 0.90 -5.28
C PHE A 62 -13.06 0.13 -4.34
N ILE A 63 -12.80 -1.16 -4.09
CA ILE A 63 -13.55 -1.98 -3.13
C ILE A 63 -13.50 -1.35 -1.73
N SER A 64 -12.32 -0.90 -1.29
CA SER A 64 -12.17 -0.27 0.04
C SER A 64 -12.99 1.02 0.16
N VAL A 65 -13.08 1.82 -0.90
CA VAL A 65 -13.88 3.05 -0.96
C VAL A 65 -15.37 2.71 -0.95
N LEU A 66 -15.82 1.78 -1.80
CA LEU A 66 -17.21 1.34 -1.86
C LEU A 66 -17.70 0.79 -0.52
N PHE A 67 -16.92 -0.09 0.11
CA PHE A 67 -17.24 -0.62 1.43
C PHE A 67 -17.32 0.48 2.48
N SER A 68 -16.39 1.44 2.45
CA SER A 68 -16.40 2.56 3.39
C SER A 68 -17.67 3.42 3.21
N PHE A 69 -18.10 3.65 1.96
CA PHE A 69 -19.30 4.40 1.64
C PHE A 69 -20.57 3.65 2.05
N PHE A 70 -20.64 2.36 1.74
CA PHE A 70 -21.75 1.49 2.12
C PHE A 70 -21.93 1.46 3.65
N VAL A 71 -20.82 1.24 4.38
CA VAL A 71 -20.84 1.31 5.85
C VAL A 71 -21.36 2.67 6.28
N ALA A 72 -20.76 3.78 5.85
CA ALA A 72 -21.19 5.13 6.25
C ALA A 72 -22.68 5.42 5.97
N MET A 73 -23.23 4.93 4.85
CA MET A 73 -24.64 5.07 4.50
C MET A 73 -25.54 4.32 5.49
N VAL A 74 -25.21 3.06 5.81
CA VAL A 74 -25.95 2.23 6.78
C VAL A 74 -25.95 2.88 8.17
N LEU A 75 -24.82 3.45 8.61
CA LEU A 75 -24.75 4.11 9.93
C LEU A 75 -25.63 5.37 10.01
N LYS A 76 -25.88 6.03 8.88
CA LYS A 76 -26.68 7.26 8.83
C LYS A 76 -28.17 6.95 8.83
N THR A 77 -28.57 5.77 8.34
CA THR A 77 -29.98 5.39 8.21
C THR A 77 -30.52 4.58 9.39
N GLN A 78 -29.66 3.97 10.21
CA GLN A 78 -30.09 3.12 11.32
C GLN A 78 -29.41 3.47 12.65
N GLU A 79 -30.18 3.43 13.74
CA GLU A 79 -29.62 3.49 15.09
C GLU A 79 -28.89 2.18 15.40
N ILE A 80 -27.57 2.28 15.57
CA ILE A 80 -26.73 1.10 15.75
C ILE A 80 -26.69 0.71 17.22
N PRO A 81 -27.02 -0.55 17.56
CA PRO A 81 -26.89 -1.03 18.93
C PRO A 81 -25.43 -1.05 19.39
N ARG A 82 -25.19 -0.80 20.69
CA ARG A 82 -23.84 -0.61 21.25
C ARG A 82 -22.85 -1.74 20.94
N HIS A 83 -23.31 -2.98 20.80
CA HIS A 83 -22.45 -4.12 20.49
C HIS A 83 -21.90 -4.10 19.05
N GLU A 84 -22.65 -3.56 18.09
CA GLU A 84 -22.18 -3.42 16.70
C GLU A 84 -21.21 -2.25 16.54
N LYS A 85 -21.34 -1.19 17.34
CA LYS A 85 -20.37 -0.08 17.38
C LYS A 85 -18.93 -0.56 17.64
N ILE A 86 -18.76 -1.62 18.44
CA ILE A 86 -17.44 -2.23 18.70
C ILE A 86 -16.89 -2.92 17.44
N ARG A 87 -17.72 -3.73 16.75
CA ARG A 87 -17.31 -4.41 15.50
C ARG A 87 -16.93 -3.40 14.43
N LEU A 88 -17.69 -2.30 14.36
CA LEU A 88 -17.43 -1.20 13.44
C LEU A 88 -16.11 -0.48 13.76
N ALA A 89 -15.81 -0.26 15.04
CA ALA A 89 -14.54 0.32 15.48
C ALA A 89 -13.35 -0.55 15.07
N LEU A 90 -13.48 -1.88 15.20
CA LEU A 90 -12.48 -2.84 14.77
C LEU A 90 -12.28 -2.79 13.24
N PHE A 91 -13.37 -2.72 12.47
CA PHE A 91 -13.30 -2.58 11.01
C PHE A 91 -12.57 -1.30 10.59
N PHE A 92 -12.91 -0.14 11.16
CA PHE A 92 -12.19 1.10 10.86
C PHE A 92 -10.72 1.07 11.29
N ASN A 93 -10.39 0.42 12.40
CA ASN A 93 -8.99 0.22 12.80
C ASN A 93 -8.23 -0.65 11.78
N LEU A 94 -8.89 -1.68 11.24
CA LEU A 94 -8.31 -2.55 10.22
C LEU A 94 -8.04 -1.77 8.93
N ILE A 95 -9.02 -1.02 8.42
CA ILE A 95 -8.82 -0.16 7.23
C ILE A 95 -7.76 0.89 7.48
N ALA A 96 -7.80 1.58 8.63
CA ALA A 96 -6.80 2.58 9.01
C ALA A 96 -5.38 2.00 9.15
N SER A 97 -5.23 0.69 9.34
CA SER A 97 -3.95 -0.01 9.33
C SER A 97 -3.56 -0.48 7.93
N PHE A 98 -4.52 -0.97 7.15
CA PHE A 98 -4.31 -1.60 5.85
C PHE A 98 -4.04 -0.59 4.73
N LEU A 99 -4.91 0.41 4.55
CA LEU A 99 -4.82 1.37 3.44
C LEU A 99 -3.46 2.11 3.42
N PRO A 100 -2.97 2.65 4.56
CA PRO A 100 -1.69 3.34 4.57
C PRO A 100 -0.51 2.43 4.22
N LYS A 101 -0.55 1.15 4.64
CA LYS A 101 0.49 0.17 4.29
C LYS A 101 0.49 -0.16 2.80
N LEU A 102 -0.70 -0.21 2.18
CA LEU A 102 -0.83 -0.41 0.74
C LEU A 102 -0.20 0.75 -0.03
N PHE A 103 -0.50 2.00 0.35
CA PHE A 103 0.14 3.17 -0.27
C PHE A 103 1.65 3.23 -0.05
N LEU A 104 2.12 2.90 1.17
CA LEU A 104 3.56 2.84 1.47
C LEU A 104 4.27 1.72 0.71
N PHE A 105 3.62 0.58 0.49
CA PHE A 105 4.15 -0.50 -0.35
C PHE A 105 4.35 -0.04 -1.81
N TRP A 106 3.38 0.66 -2.38
CA TRP A 106 3.49 1.20 -3.73
C TRP A 106 4.52 2.33 -3.83
N ALA A 107 4.63 3.19 -2.82
CA ALA A 107 5.71 4.17 -2.73
C ALA A 107 7.09 3.46 -2.75
N GLY A 108 7.25 2.39 -1.97
CA GLY A 108 8.46 1.57 -1.96
C GLY A 108 8.74 0.90 -3.31
N THR A 109 7.70 0.41 -3.99
CA THR A 109 7.81 -0.19 -5.32
C THR A 109 8.28 0.82 -6.35
N LEU A 110 7.76 2.04 -6.33
CA LEU A 110 8.19 3.13 -7.22
C LEU A 110 9.62 3.59 -6.92
N VAL A 111 10.04 3.61 -5.66
CA VAL A 111 11.44 3.86 -5.27
C VAL A 111 12.35 2.77 -5.86
N ALA A 112 11.98 1.51 -5.66
CA ALA A 112 12.73 0.36 -6.19
C ALA A 112 12.84 0.42 -7.72
N TRP A 113 11.74 0.73 -8.41
CA TRP A 113 11.72 0.87 -9.86
C TRP A 113 12.57 2.03 -10.35
N SER A 114 12.51 3.18 -9.66
CA SER A 114 13.34 4.34 -10.00
C SER A 114 14.83 4.09 -9.80
N PHE A 115 15.20 3.19 -8.89
CA PHE A 115 16.58 2.77 -8.70
C PHE A 115 16.99 1.73 -9.74
N GLY A 116 16.16 0.69 -9.94
CA GLY A 116 16.41 -0.38 -10.89
C GLY A 116 16.54 0.13 -12.34
N SER A 117 15.62 0.98 -12.79
CA SER A 117 15.65 1.56 -14.16
C SER A 117 16.85 2.48 -14.45
N ARG A 118 17.60 2.90 -13.43
CA ARG A 118 18.83 3.68 -13.61
C ARG A 118 20.10 2.83 -13.64
N LEU A 119 20.03 1.61 -13.12
CA LEU A 119 21.19 0.73 -12.94
C LEU A 119 21.13 -0.51 -13.84
N LEU A 120 19.95 -0.88 -14.32
CA LEU A 120 19.71 -2.05 -15.15
C LEU A 120 18.98 -1.60 -16.42
N ASP A 121 19.65 -1.73 -17.57
CA ASP A 121 19.10 -1.35 -18.88
C ASP A 121 17.85 -2.17 -19.25
N SER A 122 17.70 -3.37 -18.68
CA SER A 122 16.54 -4.25 -18.89
C SER A 122 15.23 -3.71 -18.25
N ILE A 123 15.29 -2.69 -17.38
CA ILE A 123 14.11 -2.14 -16.69
C ILE A 123 13.76 -0.77 -17.27
N PRO A 124 12.68 -0.64 -18.06
CA PRO A 124 12.30 0.65 -18.63
C PRO A 124 11.81 1.62 -17.54
N PRO A 125 12.16 2.91 -17.62
CA PRO A 125 11.67 3.92 -16.68
C PRO A 125 10.18 4.18 -16.87
N VAL A 126 9.44 4.33 -15.76
CA VAL A 126 8.03 4.71 -15.79
C VAL A 126 7.89 6.23 -15.71
N PRO A 127 7.13 6.89 -16.61
CA PRO A 127 6.92 8.33 -16.57
C PRO A 127 6.25 8.75 -15.26
N GLY A 128 6.78 9.81 -14.63
CA GLY A 128 6.23 10.36 -13.39
C GLY A 128 6.52 9.56 -12.11
N GLN A 129 7.29 8.47 -12.17
CA GLN A 129 7.57 7.60 -11.02
C GLN A 129 8.14 8.34 -9.80
N ILE A 130 9.01 9.33 -10.01
CA ILE A 130 9.65 10.10 -8.93
C ILE A 130 8.64 11.01 -8.22
N ALA A 131 7.75 11.65 -8.98
CA ALA A 131 6.71 12.53 -8.44
C ALA A 131 5.60 11.74 -7.72
N ALA A 132 5.36 10.49 -8.14
CA ALA A 132 4.39 9.63 -7.50
C ALA A 132 4.82 9.19 -6.08
N ILE A 133 6.12 8.99 -5.81
CA ILE A 133 6.61 8.57 -4.49
C ILE A 133 6.10 9.46 -3.33
N PRO A 134 6.35 10.80 -3.33
CA PRO A 134 5.86 11.66 -2.25
C PRO A 134 4.32 11.74 -2.21
N LEU A 135 3.64 11.62 -3.35
CA LEU A 135 2.18 11.56 -3.41
C LEU A 135 1.62 10.34 -2.67
N PHE A 136 2.18 9.15 -2.92
CA PHE A 136 1.75 7.92 -2.24
C PHE A 136 2.03 7.98 -0.73
N ILE A 137 3.16 8.56 -0.31
CA ILE A 137 3.46 8.78 1.11
C ILE A 137 2.45 9.74 1.74
N PHE A 138 2.12 10.85 1.06
CA PHE A 138 1.10 11.79 1.52
C PHE A 138 -0.27 11.12 1.64
N LEU A 139 -0.69 10.36 0.62
CA LEU A 139 -1.95 9.60 0.65
C LEU A 139 -2.00 8.59 1.79
N ALA A 140 -0.90 7.90 2.09
CA ALA A 140 -0.83 6.98 3.23
C ALA A 140 -1.16 7.69 4.55
N VAL A 141 -0.58 8.87 4.78
CA VAL A 141 -0.82 9.68 5.98
C VAL A 141 -2.25 10.22 6.00
N ALA A 142 -2.71 10.77 4.86
CA ALA A 142 -4.05 11.34 4.72
C ALA A 142 -5.15 10.29 4.94
N CYS A 143 -5.01 9.10 4.36
CA CYS A 143 -5.96 8.00 4.52
C CYS A 143 -6.04 7.52 5.97
N ARG A 144 -4.91 7.38 6.67
CA ARG A 144 -4.90 7.01 8.08
C ARG A 144 -5.60 8.05 8.95
N PHE A 145 -5.32 9.33 8.69
CA PHE A 145 -5.94 10.42 9.42
C PHE A 145 -7.44 10.48 9.17
N GLY A 146 -7.85 10.41 7.90
CA GLY A 146 -9.24 10.41 7.48
C GLY A 146 -10.05 9.28 8.09
N THR A 147 -9.56 8.03 8.01
CA THR A 147 -10.26 6.86 8.58
C THR A 147 -10.38 6.93 10.10
N LEU A 148 -9.35 7.37 10.81
CA LEU A 148 -9.43 7.52 12.27
C LEU A 148 -10.37 8.66 12.70
N LYS A 149 -10.41 9.76 11.94
CA LYS A 149 -11.34 10.86 12.17
C LYS A 149 -12.78 10.41 11.91
N LEU A 150 -13.01 9.68 10.81
CA LEU A 150 -14.30 9.10 10.47
C LEU A 150 -14.78 8.14 11.57
N LYS A 151 -13.90 7.26 12.06
CA LYS A 151 -14.18 6.37 13.20
C LYS A 151 -14.61 7.15 14.45
N HIS A 152 -13.91 8.24 14.77
CA HIS A 152 -14.22 9.05 15.95
C HIS A 152 -15.61 9.68 15.84
N TYR A 153 -15.91 10.29 14.68
CA TYR A 153 -17.19 10.92 14.41
C TYR A 153 -18.36 9.93 14.47
N LEU A 154 -18.20 8.73 13.90
CA LEU A 154 -19.29 7.75 13.77
C LEU A 154 -19.55 6.90 15.02
N ILE A 155 -18.55 6.74 15.90
CA ILE A 155 -18.62 5.78 17.03
C ILE A 155 -18.71 6.48 18.38
N LYS A 156 -18.05 7.62 18.54
CA LYS A 156 -18.07 8.42 19.78
C LYS A 156 -19.02 9.61 19.72
N GLY A 157 -19.45 10.01 18.52
CA GLY A 157 -20.56 10.95 18.31
C GLY A 157 -21.89 10.35 18.74
#